data_AF-A0A0G3EGN0-F1
#
_entry.id   AF-A0A0G3EGN0-F1
#
_cell.length_a   1.000
_cell.length_b   1.000
_cell.length_c   1.000
_cell.angle_alpha   90.00
_cell.angle_beta   90.00
_cell.angle_gamma   90.00
#
_symmetry.space_group_name_H-M   'P 1'
#
loop_
_entity.id
_entity.type
_entity.pdbx_description
1 polymer ?
#
loop_
_entity_poly.entity_id
_entity_poly.type
_entity_poly.pdbx_seq_one_letter_code
_entity_poly.pdbx_strand_id
1 'polypeptide(L)'
;MRVDRLCTGEVEWGTEPDALDRRAVATWGGLIQWDERCLQIPVEFDRPLRPGSTIYYRFGAQELFYPDRFPDRRRGVSGWTDVRTLRIPDPDRPSVRAVVVNDTHEQGRTLKALAGRVRELSPDLLIWNGDTTTDFHSYKDVAEILLGPGRRPGTAHGGGWASERPLLFVVGNHEFRGVRAGDVLSTLSAGPVPGLPYNFVSRDGPLALVGMNTGEDRADSSFAGMQGLGAFDRERERQADWLADVADTPEVRDAPFKILLCHIPLRLRDTDRKWPSSRHAASLWMPTLEKAGFDLLVSGHTHD
;
A
#
# COMPACT_ATOMS: atom_id res chain seq x y z
N MET A 1 6.38 -0.02 -10.14
CA MET A 1 7.39 0.91 -10.72
C MET A 1 6.66 1.84 -11.68
N ARG A 2 6.94 3.16 -11.63
CA ARG A 2 6.34 4.11 -12.57
C ARG A 2 7.07 4.06 -13.93
N VAL A 3 6.31 4.04 -15.02
CA VAL A 3 6.78 4.14 -16.41
C VAL A 3 6.03 5.27 -17.10
N ASP A 4 6.56 5.78 -18.21
CA ASP A 4 6.00 6.91 -18.98
C ASP A 4 5.69 6.55 -20.45
N ARG A 5 5.82 5.26 -20.78
CA ARG A 5 5.55 4.65 -22.07
C ARG A 5 5.03 3.25 -21.85
N LEU A 6 4.35 2.69 -22.85
CA LEU A 6 3.93 1.29 -22.85
C LEU A 6 5.14 0.38 -22.60
N CYS A 7 5.18 -0.25 -21.43
CA CYS A 7 6.26 -1.12 -21.02
C CYS A 7 5.70 -2.45 -20.51
N THR A 8 6.49 -3.50 -20.64
CA THR A 8 6.38 -4.67 -19.76
C THR A 8 7.55 -4.66 -18.77
N GLY A 9 7.47 -5.46 -17.71
CA GLY A 9 8.48 -5.45 -16.68
C GLY A 9 8.75 -6.80 -16.04
N GLU A 10 9.85 -6.79 -15.30
CA GLU A 10 10.33 -7.92 -14.52
C GLU A 10 11.03 -7.45 -13.24
N VAL A 11 11.10 -8.34 -12.26
CA VAL A 11 11.94 -8.19 -11.07
C VAL A 11 12.99 -9.27 -11.10
N GLU A 12 14.25 -8.89 -11.02
CA GLU A 12 15.32 -9.81 -10.64
C GLU A 12 15.58 -9.66 -9.15
N TRP A 13 15.68 -10.78 -8.44
CA TRP A 13 15.89 -10.77 -7.00
C TRP A 13 16.67 -11.98 -6.53
N GLY A 14 17.21 -11.88 -5.31
CA GLY A 14 17.92 -12.96 -4.63
C GLY A 14 18.14 -12.66 -3.15
N THR A 15 18.79 -13.59 -2.44
CA THR A 15 19.10 -13.43 -1.00
C THR A 15 20.55 -13.06 -0.74
N GLU A 16 21.38 -12.98 -1.79
CA GLU A 16 22.78 -12.57 -1.73
C GLU A 16 23.00 -11.32 -2.60
N PRO A 17 23.90 -10.41 -2.20
CA PRO A 17 24.07 -9.11 -2.87
C PRO A 17 24.58 -9.21 -4.31
N ASP A 18 25.30 -10.27 -4.64
CA ASP A 18 25.94 -10.54 -5.92
C ASP A 18 25.22 -11.61 -6.76
N ALA A 19 24.10 -12.15 -6.26
CA ALA A 19 23.32 -13.18 -6.94
C ALA A 19 21.82 -12.84 -6.96
N LEU A 20 21.37 -12.21 -8.04
CA LEU A 20 19.95 -12.04 -8.37
C LEU A 20 19.49 -13.19 -9.28
N ASP A 21 19.48 -14.39 -8.74
CA ASP A 21 19.28 -15.65 -9.47
C ASP A 21 17.82 -15.98 -9.77
N ARG A 22 16.88 -15.16 -9.27
CA ARG A 22 15.44 -15.37 -9.46
C ARG A 22 14.82 -14.22 -10.23
N ARG A 23 13.77 -14.55 -10.98
CA ARG A 23 13.02 -13.64 -11.82
C ARG A 23 11.53 -13.76 -11.54
N ALA A 24 10.85 -12.63 -11.40
CA ALA A 24 9.40 -12.54 -11.33
C ALA A 24 8.87 -11.66 -12.46
N VAL A 25 7.72 -12.05 -13.01
CA VAL A 25 6.93 -11.26 -13.95
C VAL A 25 5.47 -11.32 -13.50
N ALA A 26 4.74 -10.23 -13.65
CA ALA A 26 3.31 -10.25 -13.39
C ALA A 26 2.59 -10.90 -14.56
N THR A 27 1.67 -11.82 -14.27
CA THR A 27 0.85 -12.46 -15.29
C THR A 27 -0.63 -12.40 -14.95
N TRP A 28 -1.48 -12.25 -15.98
CA TRP A 28 -2.92 -12.29 -15.85
C TRP A 28 -3.53 -12.97 -17.07
N GLY A 29 -4.31 -14.04 -16.87
CA GLY A 29 -4.97 -14.77 -17.96
C GLY A 29 -4.00 -15.37 -18.99
N GLY A 30 -2.77 -15.70 -18.60
CA GLY A 30 -1.71 -16.21 -19.48
C GLY A 30 -0.90 -15.12 -20.21
N LEU A 31 -1.19 -13.85 -19.98
CA LEU A 31 -0.44 -12.71 -20.51
C LEU A 31 0.54 -12.18 -19.46
N ILE A 32 1.72 -11.72 -19.89
CA ILE A 32 2.60 -10.92 -19.05
C ILE A 32 2.04 -9.50 -18.99
N GLN A 33 2.05 -8.87 -17.83
CA GLN A 33 1.58 -7.50 -17.66
C GLN A 33 2.37 -6.53 -18.54
N TRP A 34 1.66 -5.56 -19.11
CA TRP A 34 2.20 -4.32 -19.62
C TRP A 34 1.33 -3.15 -19.16
N ASP A 35 1.92 -1.97 -19.04
CA ASP A 35 1.20 -0.75 -18.68
C ASP A 35 2.00 0.47 -19.17
N GLU A 36 1.34 1.61 -19.35
CA GLU A 36 1.98 2.86 -19.77
C GLU A 36 2.25 3.83 -18.61
N ARG A 37 1.84 3.47 -17.39
CA ARG A 37 1.92 4.29 -16.15
C ARG A 37 2.61 3.54 -15.02
N CYS A 38 2.22 2.30 -14.73
CA CYS A 38 2.74 1.55 -13.60
C CYS A 38 2.83 0.04 -13.85
N LEU A 39 3.99 -0.54 -13.51
CA LEU A 39 4.20 -1.99 -13.48
C LEU A 39 4.11 -2.51 -12.05
N GLN A 40 3.28 -3.52 -11.83
CA GLN A 40 3.06 -4.17 -10.53
C GLN A 40 3.46 -5.62 -10.62
N ILE A 41 4.58 -5.99 -10.00
CA ILE A 41 5.14 -7.34 -10.13
C ILE A 41 5.13 -8.02 -8.77
N PRO A 42 4.14 -8.89 -8.51
CA PRO A 42 4.16 -9.73 -7.32
C PRO A 42 5.42 -10.61 -7.33
N VAL A 43 6.10 -10.65 -6.19
CA VAL A 43 7.22 -11.57 -5.96
C VAL A 43 6.73 -12.62 -4.99
N GLU A 44 6.50 -13.82 -5.50
CA GLU A 44 6.10 -14.98 -4.70
C GLU A 44 7.31 -15.82 -4.34
N PHE A 45 7.22 -16.51 -3.20
CA PHE A 45 8.28 -17.34 -2.68
C PHE A 45 7.79 -18.79 -2.59
N ASP A 46 8.49 -19.73 -3.24
CA ASP A 46 8.15 -21.17 -3.16
C ASP A 46 8.20 -21.72 -1.72
N ARG A 47 8.98 -21.05 -0.87
CA ARG A 47 9.12 -21.33 0.56
C ARG A 47 9.25 -20.02 1.32
N PRO A 48 8.78 -19.95 2.58
CA PRO A 48 9.02 -18.80 3.43
C PRO A 48 10.50 -18.43 3.46
N LEU A 49 10.80 -17.14 3.29
CA LEU A 49 12.15 -16.63 3.48
C LEU A 49 12.49 -16.64 4.97
N ARG A 50 13.79 -16.74 5.28
CA ARG A 50 14.25 -16.68 6.67
C ARG A 50 13.87 -15.32 7.27
N PRO A 51 13.17 -15.27 8.42
CA PRO A 51 12.90 -14.01 9.11
C PRO A 51 14.18 -13.19 9.33
N GLY A 52 14.07 -11.88 9.14
CA GLY A 52 15.19 -10.94 9.30
C GLY A 52 16.25 -10.98 8.20
N SER A 53 16.14 -11.90 7.22
CA SER A 53 17.02 -11.92 6.07
C SER A 53 16.82 -10.69 5.18
N THR A 54 17.84 -10.37 4.39
CA THR A 54 17.76 -9.31 3.37
C THR A 54 17.53 -9.95 2.01
N ILE A 55 16.60 -9.39 1.25
CA ILE A 55 16.48 -9.66 -0.19
C ILE A 55 17.09 -8.50 -0.96
N TYR A 56 17.75 -8.84 -2.05
CA TYR A 56 18.31 -7.91 -3.03
C TYR A 56 17.45 -7.99 -4.27
N TYR A 57 17.14 -6.85 -4.87
CA TYR A 57 16.27 -6.81 -6.03
C TYR A 57 16.52 -5.60 -6.92
N ARG A 58 16.21 -5.73 -8.21
CA ARG A 58 16.14 -4.62 -9.16
C ARG A 58 14.94 -4.80 -10.08
N PHE A 59 14.39 -3.68 -10.54
CA PHE A 59 13.30 -3.69 -11.51
C PHE A 59 13.85 -3.49 -12.90
N GLY A 60 13.40 -4.33 -13.83
CA GLY A 60 13.59 -4.20 -15.26
C GLY A 60 12.30 -3.72 -15.91
N ALA A 61 12.41 -2.74 -16.81
CA ALA A 61 11.33 -2.31 -17.67
C ALA A 61 11.79 -2.38 -19.13
N GLN A 62 10.92 -2.84 -20.01
CA GLN A 62 11.17 -3.00 -21.42
C GLN A 62 10.05 -2.32 -22.20
N GLU A 63 10.40 -1.27 -22.95
CA GLU A 63 9.46 -0.57 -23.82
C GLU A 63 8.87 -1.53 -24.87
N LEU A 64 7.58 -1.35 -25.16
CA LEU A 64 6.83 -2.07 -26.18
C LEU A 64 6.33 -1.09 -27.23
N PHE A 65 6.66 -1.37 -28.49
CA PHE A 65 6.03 -0.73 -29.63
C PHE A 65 4.99 -1.68 -30.20
N TYR A 66 3.71 -1.36 -30.01
CA TYR A 66 2.60 -2.23 -30.39
C TYR A 66 1.59 -1.51 -31.30
N PRO A 67 1.98 -1.10 -32.52
CA PRO A 67 1.03 -0.55 -33.49
C PRO A 67 0.05 -1.63 -33.98
N ASP A 68 -1.10 -1.18 -34.51
CA ASP A 68 -2.14 -2.07 -35.04
C ASP A 68 -1.61 -3.00 -36.14
N ARG A 69 -0.75 -2.46 -37.01
CA ARG A 69 -0.16 -3.18 -38.14
C ARG A 69 0.95 -4.14 -37.71
N PHE A 70 0.81 -5.40 -38.13
CA PHE A 70 1.90 -6.38 -38.14
C PHE A 70 2.72 -6.24 -39.44
N PRO A 71 4.07 -6.33 -39.45
CA PRO A 71 4.98 -6.80 -38.40
C PRO A 71 5.70 -5.70 -37.60
N ASP A 72 5.20 -4.45 -37.62
CA ASP A 72 5.89 -3.30 -37.03
C ASP A 72 5.98 -3.33 -35.49
N ARG A 73 5.42 -4.36 -34.86
CA ARG A 73 5.47 -4.63 -33.43
C ARG A 73 6.87 -5.07 -33.02
N ARG A 74 7.44 -4.40 -32.02
CA ARG A 74 8.82 -4.67 -31.56
C ARG A 74 9.03 -4.28 -30.10
N ARG A 75 10.10 -4.79 -29.50
CA ARG A 75 10.61 -4.33 -28.20
C ARG A 75 11.52 -3.13 -28.40
N GLY A 76 11.45 -2.18 -27.48
CA GLY A 76 12.24 -0.95 -27.47
C GLY A 76 13.46 -1.02 -26.56
N VAL A 77 13.74 0.07 -25.86
CA VAL A 77 14.85 0.13 -24.89
C VAL A 77 14.46 -0.61 -23.61
N SER A 78 15.39 -1.40 -23.07
CA SER A 78 15.33 -1.95 -21.71
C SER A 78 16.09 -1.07 -20.74
N GLY A 79 15.53 -0.84 -19.56
CA GLY A 79 16.19 -0.15 -18.46
C GLY A 79 16.08 -0.96 -17.17
N TRP A 80 17.11 -0.86 -16.33
CA TRP A 80 17.14 -1.48 -15.01
C TRP A 80 17.37 -0.40 -13.95
N THR A 81 16.73 -0.56 -12.80
CA THR A 81 17.08 0.22 -11.62
C THR A 81 18.40 -0.29 -11.02
N ASP A 82 19.01 0.53 -10.16
CA ASP A 82 20.03 0.04 -9.22
C ASP A 82 19.47 -1.10 -8.36
N VAL A 83 20.37 -1.96 -7.89
CA VAL A 83 20.03 -3.00 -6.91
C VAL A 83 19.68 -2.35 -5.58
N ARG A 84 18.59 -2.81 -4.99
CA ARG A 84 18.02 -2.33 -3.73
C ARG A 84 17.85 -3.48 -2.78
N THR A 85 17.60 -3.16 -1.51
CA THR A 85 17.45 -4.14 -0.44
C THR A 85 16.14 -3.97 0.29
N LEU A 86 15.52 -5.07 0.68
CA LEU A 86 14.43 -5.10 1.66
C LEU A 86 14.75 -6.13 2.72
N ARG A 87 14.43 -5.81 3.98
CA ARG A 87 14.52 -6.78 5.07
C ARG A 87 13.18 -7.50 5.22
N ILE A 88 13.22 -8.82 5.31
CA ILE A 88 12.06 -9.63 5.67
C ILE A 88 11.70 -9.36 7.13
N PRO A 89 10.42 -9.14 7.46
CA PRO A 89 9.99 -8.98 8.84
C PRO A 89 10.47 -10.12 9.74
N ASP A 90 10.78 -9.80 10.99
CA ASP A 90 11.37 -10.74 11.95
C ASP A 90 10.64 -10.64 13.28
N PRO A 91 9.75 -11.59 13.62
CA PRO A 91 8.94 -11.54 14.83
C PRO A 91 9.77 -11.63 16.12
N ASP A 92 11.03 -12.09 16.04
CA ASP A 92 11.90 -12.28 17.21
C ASP A 92 12.76 -11.05 17.53
N ARG A 93 12.64 -9.96 16.75
CA ARG A 93 13.37 -8.71 17.03
C ARG A 93 12.94 -8.12 18.38
N PRO A 94 13.89 -7.60 19.18
CA PRO A 94 13.58 -7.01 20.48
C PRO A 94 12.81 -5.68 20.39
N SER A 95 12.93 -4.98 19.26
CA SER A 95 12.28 -3.68 19.04
C SER A 95 12.09 -3.38 17.56
N VAL A 96 11.09 -2.55 17.26
CA VAL A 96 10.80 -2.04 15.92
C VAL A 96 10.51 -0.55 15.97
N ARG A 97 10.91 0.19 14.93
CA ARG A 97 10.52 1.58 14.72
C ARG A 97 9.56 1.69 13.54
N ALA A 98 8.32 2.05 13.83
CA ALA A 98 7.31 2.35 12.81
C ALA A 98 7.08 3.87 12.71
N VAL A 99 6.90 4.38 11.49
CA VAL A 99 6.46 5.76 11.24
C VAL A 99 5.18 5.73 10.44
N VAL A 100 4.17 6.45 10.91
CA VAL A 100 2.90 6.65 10.21
C VAL A 100 2.85 8.07 9.65
N VAL A 101 2.47 8.19 8.38
CA VAL A 101 2.15 9.44 7.70
C VAL A 101 0.73 9.36 7.18
N ASN A 102 -0.02 10.45 7.23
CA ASN A 102 -1.42 10.54 6.81
C ASN A 102 -1.69 11.89 6.14
N ASP A 103 -2.81 12.01 5.43
CA ASP A 103 -3.41 13.28 5.01
C ASP A 103 -2.44 14.24 4.30
N THR A 104 -1.64 13.68 3.40
CA THR A 104 -0.61 14.46 2.71
C THR A 104 -1.17 15.40 1.66
N HIS A 105 -2.33 15.07 1.06
CA HIS A 105 -3.06 15.90 0.08
C HIS A 105 -2.15 16.54 -0.99
N GLU A 106 -1.17 15.81 -1.51
CA GLU A 106 -0.14 16.27 -2.46
C GLU A 106 0.62 17.54 -2.04
N GLN A 107 0.63 17.90 -0.75
CA GLN A 107 1.25 19.12 -0.26
C GLN A 107 2.77 19.02 -0.35
N GLY A 108 3.35 19.50 -1.46
CA GLY A 108 4.77 19.30 -1.79
C GLY A 108 5.74 19.76 -0.71
N ARG A 109 5.46 20.87 0.00
CA ARG A 109 6.28 21.33 1.13
C ARG A 109 6.25 20.34 2.30
N THR A 110 5.05 19.87 2.65
CA THR A 110 4.82 18.88 3.70
C THR A 110 5.48 17.55 3.33
N LEU A 111 5.27 17.04 2.12
CA LEU A 111 5.90 15.82 1.62
C LEU A 111 7.43 15.89 1.67
N LYS A 112 8.03 17.04 1.30
CA LYS A 112 9.48 17.24 1.40
C LYS A 112 9.97 17.20 2.85
N ALA A 113 9.26 17.86 3.77
CA ALA A 113 9.60 17.88 5.19
C ALA A 113 9.47 16.49 5.82
N LEU A 114 8.34 15.80 5.56
CA LEU A 114 8.08 14.43 5.99
C LEU A 114 9.16 13.48 5.47
N ALA A 115 9.53 13.57 4.19
CA ALA A 115 10.60 12.77 3.63
C ALA A 115 11.95 13.00 4.35
N GLY A 116 12.24 14.25 4.76
CA GLY A 116 13.38 14.56 5.61
C GLY A 116 13.33 13.83 6.94
N ARG A 117 12.20 13.94 7.65
CA ARG A 117 11.98 13.31 8.96
C ARG A 117 12.00 11.79 8.91
N VAL A 118 11.37 11.18 7.89
CA VAL A 118 11.39 9.72 7.69
C VAL A 118 12.83 9.23 7.49
N ARG A 119 13.66 9.95 6.72
CA ARG A 119 15.08 9.58 6.56
C ARG A 119 15.87 9.70 7.86
N GLU A 120 15.66 10.78 8.61
CA GLU A 120 16.32 11.00 9.90
C GLU A 120 15.94 9.93 10.94
N LEU A 121 14.66 9.57 10.99
CA LEU A 121 14.15 8.53 11.88
C LEU A 121 14.56 7.13 11.43
N SER A 122 14.81 6.93 10.14
CA SER A 122 15.14 5.64 9.51
C SER A 122 14.32 4.47 10.07
N PRO A 123 12.97 4.49 9.93
CA PRO A 123 12.11 3.45 10.47
C PRO A 123 12.31 2.09 9.79
N ASP A 124 12.04 1.02 10.54
CA ASP A 124 11.94 -0.34 10.02
C ASP A 124 10.70 -0.49 9.12
N LEU A 125 9.59 0.15 9.51
CA LEU A 125 8.32 0.12 8.82
C LEU A 125 7.82 1.53 8.57
N LEU A 126 7.37 1.79 7.34
CA LEU A 126 6.71 3.02 6.97
C LEU A 126 5.26 2.71 6.62
N ILE A 127 4.34 3.42 7.24
CA ILE A 127 2.91 3.32 7.01
C ILE A 127 2.45 4.64 6.40
N TRP A 128 1.75 4.56 5.27
CA TRP A 128 1.01 5.68 4.73
C TRP A 128 -0.48 5.42 4.90
N ASN A 129 -1.06 6.13 5.86
CA ASN A 129 -2.43 6.00 6.30
C ASN A 129 -3.35 7.00 5.59
N GLY A 130 -3.49 6.83 4.28
CA GLY A 130 -4.53 7.42 3.45
C GLY A 130 -4.39 8.91 3.15
N ASP A 131 -5.29 9.36 2.28
CA ASP A 131 -5.47 10.74 1.84
C ASP A 131 -4.18 11.31 1.21
N THR A 132 -3.78 10.63 0.15
CA THR A 132 -2.61 10.98 -0.66
C THR A 132 -2.84 12.26 -1.46
N THR A 133 -4.08 12.48 -1.85
CA THR A 133 -4.56 13.61 -2.63
C THR A 133 -5.98 13.95 -2.22
N THR A 134 -6.49 15.11 -2.65
CA THR A 134 -7.92 15.42 -2.51
C THR A 134 -8.75 14.56 -3.47
N ASP A 135 -8.69 14.73 -4.78
CA ASP A 135 -9.44 13.84 -5.68
C ASP A 135 -8.55 13.39 -6.83
N PHE A 136 -8.72 12.15 -7.28
CA PHE A 136 -8.05 11.60 -8.45
C PHE A 136 -8.76 12.04 -9.75
N HIS A 137 -8.62 13.32 -10.09
CA HIS A 137 -9.12 13.89 -11.35
C HIS A 137 -8.39 13.36 -12.59
N SER A 138 -8.99 13.52 -13.78
CA SER A 138 -8.49 12.99 -15.05
C SER A 138 -7.04 13.39 -15.37
N TYR A 139 -6.66 14.63 -15.03
CA TYR A 139 -5.34 15.20 -15.29
C TYR A 139 -4.24 14.75 -14.30
N LYS A 140 -4.58 13.97 -13.27
CA LYS A 140 -3.59 13.54 -12.27
C LYS A 140 -2.80 12.33 -12.73
N ASP A 141 -1.51 12.35 -12.39
CA ASP A 141 -0.62 11.19 -12.50
C ASP A 141 -0.68 10.39 -11.19
N VAL A 142 -1.57 9.40 -11.16
CA VAL A 142 -1.78 8.51 -10.00
C VAL A 142 -0.49 7.81 -9.59
N ALA A 143 0.35 7.41 -10.55
CA ALA A 143 1.62 6.76 -10.27
C ALA A 143 2.61 7.71 -9.62
N GLU A 144 2.68 8.98 -10.04
CA GLU A 144 3.55 9.96 -9.39
C GLU A 144 3.07 10.30 -7.98
N ILE A 145 1.75 10.43 -7.77
CA ILE A 145 1.17 10.71 -6.44
C ILE A 145 1.52 9.60 -5.46
N LEU A 146 1.36 8.34 -5.86
CA LEU A 146 1.52 7.20 -4.96
C LEU A 146 2.97 6.71 -4.84
N LEU A 147 3.79 6.84 -5.90
CA LEU A 147 5.15 6.28 -5.94
C LEU A 147 6.27 7.35 -5.88
N GLY A 148 5.92 8.62 -6.10
CA GLY A 148 6.85 9.75 -6.13
C GLY A 148 7.28 10.31 -4.77
N PRO A 149 6.45 10.30 -3.71
CA PRO A 149 6.84 10.86 -2.42
C PRO A 149 8.13 10.26 -1.86
N GLY A 150 8.99 11.12 -1.30
CA GLY A 150 10.30 10.73 -0.79
C GLY A 150 11.43 10.70 -1.82
N ARG A 151 11.12 10.80 -3.12
CA ARG A 151 12.07 10.74 -4.24
C ARG A 151 13.19 11.78 -4.09
N ARG A 152 14.43 11.34 -4.32
CA ARG A 152 15.58 12.26 -4.37
C ARG A 152 15.65 12.92 -5.75
N PRO A 153 16.11 14.18 -5.84
CA PRO A 153 16.42 14.77 -7.14
C PRO A 153 17.37 13.86 -7.93
N GLY A 154 17.07 13.61 -9.20
CA GLY A 154 17.89 12.77 -10.07
C GLY A 154 17.58 11.27 -10.06
N THR A 155 16.69 10.77 -9.19
CA THR A 155 16.24 9.37 -9.25
C THR A 155 14.97 9.25 -10.11
N ALA A 156 15.13 9.16 -11.44
CA ALA A 156 14.02 8.99 -12.37
C ALA A 156 13.36 7.60 -12.19
N HIS A 157 12.04 7.50 -12.38
CA HIS A 157 11.25 6.25 -12.45
C HIS A 157 11.35 5.28 -11.23
N GLY A 158 11.93 5.73 -10.12
CA GLY A 158 11.90 5.10 -8.80
C GLY A 158 12.50 6.02 -7.73
N GLY A 159 12.71 5.53 -6.52
CA GLY A 159 13.42 6.27 -5.46
C GLY A 159 12.53 7.00 -4.45
N GLY A 160 11.20 6.88 -4.56
CA GLY A 160 10.28 7.28 -3.49
C GLY A 160 10.53 6.50 -2.20
N TRP A 161 9.91 6.89 -1.09
CA TRP A 161 10.11 6.28 0.23
C TRP A 161 9.91 4.75 0.30
N ALA A 162 9.09 4.16 -0.58
CA ALA A 162 8.91 2.71 -0.73
C ALA A 162 10.08 1.99 -1.44
N SER A 163 11.11 2.73 -1.85
CA SER A 163 12.27 2.21 -2.57
C SER A 163 13.38 1.67 -1.68
N GLU A 164 13.42 2.11 -0.43
CA GLU A 164 14.49 1.79 0.53
C GLU A 164 13.96 0.99 1.72
N ARG A 165 12.64 0.83 1.85
CA ARG A 165 11.97 0.12 2.95
C ARG A 165 10.56 -0.31 2.55
N PRO A 166 9.97 -1.30 3.25
CA PRO A 166 8.57 -1.66 3.06
C PRO A 166 7.66 -0.47 3.34
N LEU A 167 6.70 -0.23 2.44
CA LEU A 167 5.60 0.71 2.63
C LEU A 167 4.31 -0.09 2.81
N LEU A 168 3.67 0.06 3.96
CA LEU A 168 2.32 -0.44 4.20
C LEU A 168 1.35 0.71 3.92
N PHE A 169 0.36 0.47 3.06
CA PHE A 169 -0.56 1.49 2.62
C PHE A 169 -1.97 1.19 3.12
N VAL A 170 -2.57 2.14 3.83
CA VAL A 170 -4.00 2.14 4.18
C VAL A 170 -4.66 3.22 3.35
N VAL A 171 -5.75 2.86 2.68
CA VAL A 171 -6.55 3.79 1.87
C VAL A 171 -7.40 4.70 2.77
N GLY A 172 -7.45 5.97 2.42
CA GLY A 172 -8.39 6.95 2.93
C GLY A 172 -9.61 7.11 2.01
N ASN A 173 -10.55 7.95 2.42
CA ASN A 173 -11.74 8.21 1.63
C ASN A 173 -11.41 8.90 0.31
N HIS A 174 -10.37 9.75 0.30
CA HIS A 174 -9.98 10.46 -0.91
C HIS A 174 -9.33 9.55 -1.99
N GLU A 175 -8.87 8.34 -1.63
CA GLU A 175 -8.43 7.34 -2.62
C GLU A 175 -9.57 6.82 -3.51
N PHE A 176 -10.83 6.99 -3.09
CA PHE A 176 -12.00 6.54 -3.83
C PHE A 176 -12.69 7.64 -4.64
N ARG A 177 -12.15 8.87 -4.62
CA ARG A 177 -12.78 10.04 -5.25
C ARG A 177 -12.13 10.38 -6.58
N GLY A 178 -12.97 10.78 -7.53
CA GLY A 178 -12.55 11.19 -8.87
C GLY A 178 -12.49 10.05 -9.88
N VAL A 179 -12.46 10.42 -11.16
CA VAL A 179 -12.57 9.47 -12.29
C VAL A 179 -11.39 8.50 -12.41
N ARG A 180 -10.24 8.84 -11.81
CA ARG A 180 -9.03 8.00 -11.80
C ARG A 180 -8.89 7.19 -10.51
N ALA A 181 -9.87 7.19 -9.60
CA ALA A 181 -9.80 6.41 -8.35
C ALA A 181 -9.59 4.90 -8.60
N GLY A 182 -10.16 4.35 -9.68
CA GLY A 182 -9.92 2.96 -10.08
C GLY A 182 -8.46 2.64 -10.43
N ASP A 183 -7.64 3.65 -10.74
CA ASP A 183 -6.21 3.45 -11.00
C ASP A 183 -5.38 3.27 -9.72
N VAL A 184 -5.92 3.59 -8.54
CA VAL A 184 -5.21 3.40 -7.27
C VAL A 184 -4.88 1.92 -7.09
N LEU A 185 -5.85 1.04 -7.34
CA LEU A 185 -5.65 -0.41 -7.25
C LEU A 185 -4.70 -0.97 -8.32
N SER A 186 -4.66 -0.38 -9.52
CA SER A 186 -3.69 -0.76 -10.55
C SER A 186 -2.32 -0.11 -10.39
N THR A 187 -2.18 0.80 -9.40
CA THR A 187 -0.90 1.43 -9.04
C THR A 187 -0.29 0.82 -7.77
N LEU A 188 -1.09 0.56 -6.74
CA LEU A 188 -0.70 -0.14 -5.52
C LEU A 188 -0.99 -1.64 -5.62
N SER A 189 0.01 -2.47 -5.34
CA SER A 189 -0.20 -3.92 -5.34
C SER A 189 -1.32 -4.27 -4.35
N ALA A 190 -2.32 -5.01 -4.82
CA ALA A 190 -3.36 -5.54 -3.94
C ALA A 190 -2.70 -6.34 -2.80
N GLY A 191 -3.21 -6.15 -1.58
CA GLY A 191 -2.86 -6.95 -0.43
C GLY A 191 -3.10 -8.44 -0.69
N PRO A 192 -2.48 -9.32 0.10
CA PRO A 192 -2.53 -10.78 -0.12
C PRO A 192 -3.92 -11.39 0.15
N VAL A 193 -4.89 -10.59 0.62
CA VAL A 193 -6.20 -11.07 1.05
C VAL A 193 -7.18 -11.10 -0.13
N PRO A 194 -7.67 -12.28 -0.54
CA PRO A 194 -8.61 -12.38 -1.65
C PRO A 194 -9.88 -11.55 -1.41
N GLY A 195 -10.23 -10.69 -2.36
CA GLY A 195 -11.44 -9.86 -2.29
C GLY A 195 -11.40 -8.69 -1.30
N LEU A 196 -10.27 -8.48 -0.61
CA LEU A 196 -10.01 -7.37 0.31
C LEU A 196 -8.64 -6.73 -0.01
N PRO A 197 -8.53 -6.04 -1.15
CA PRO A 197 -7.24 -5.66 -1.73
C PRO A 197 -6.45 -4.63 -0.92
N TYR A 198 -7.04 -4.02 0.11
CA TYR A 198 -6.39 -3.04 0.98
C TYR A 198 -6.12 -3.56 2.39
N ASN A 199 -6.51 -4.82 2.68
CA ASN A 199 -6.30 -5.44 3.97
C ASN A 199 -4.95 -6.14 4.03
N PHE A 200 -4.27 -6.01 5.16
CA PHE A 200 -3.00 -6.68 5.41
C PHE A 200 -2.80 -6.96 6.89
N VAL A 201 -1.99 -7.97 7.16
CA VAL A 201 -1.39 -8.23 8.47
C VAL A 201 0.12 -8.27 8.30
N SER A 202 0.85 -7.69 9.24
CA SER A 202 2.31 -7.75 9.28
C SER A 202 2.79 -7.82 10.72
N ARG A 203 3.78 -8.67 10.99
CA ARG A 203 4.44 -8.75 12.29
C ARG A 203 5.93 -8.50 12.13
N ASP A 204 6.47 -7.55 12.88
CA ASP A 204 7.90 -7.28 12.97
C ASP A 204 8.30 -6.96 14.41
N GLY A 205 9.20 -7.78 14.95
CA GLY A 205 9.53 -7.82 16.37
C GLY A 205 8.27 -7.95 17.25
N PRO A 206 8.13 -7.08 18.27
CA PRO A 206 7.02 -7.17 19.20
C PRO A 206 5.71 -6.59 18.64
N LEU A 207 5.67 -6.09 17.41
CA LEU A 207 4.55 -5.35 16.84
C LEU A 207 3.82 -6.13 15.76
N ALA A 208 2.51 -6.35 15.96
CA ALA A 208 1.56 -6.70 14.92
C ALA A 208 0.82 -5.45 14.42
N LEU A 209 0.75 -5.30 13.10
CA LEU A 209 -0.02 -4.29 12.40
C LEU A 209 -1.13 -4.96 11.60
N VAL A 210 -2.36 -4.47 11.75
CA VAL A 210 -3.52 -4.88 10.94
C VAL A 210 -4.07 -3.64 10.21
N GLY A 211 -4.02 -3.65 8.89
CA GLY A 211 -4.55 -2.58 8.04
C GLY A 211 -5.99 -2.87 7.59
N MET A 212 -6.87 -1.88 7.75
CA MET A 212 -8.29 -1.96 7.44
C MET A 212 -8.73 -0.78 6.56
N ASN A 213 -9.61 -1.05 5.60
CA ASN A 213 -10.23 -0.04 4.76
C ASN A 213 -11.54 0.45 5.38
N THR A 214 -11.55 1.68 5.92
CA THR A 214 -12.78 2.31 6.41
C THR A 214 -13.72 2.74 5.29
N GLY A 215 -13.22 2.85 4.05
CA GLY A 215 -13.97 3.34 2.89
C GLY A 215 -14.17 4.84 2.92
N GLU A 216 -15.29 5.26 2.35
CA GLU A 216 -15.70 6.66 2.26
C GLU A 216 -16.33 7.18 3.58
N ASP A 217 -16.18 8.47 3.87
CA ASP A 217 -16.73 9.11 5.08
C ASP A 217 -18.23 9.44 4.97
N ARG A 218 -18.79 9.25 3.78
CA ARG A 218 -20.20 9.40 3.42
C ARG A 218 -20.88 8.04 3.29
N ALA A 219 -22.21 8.06 3.27
CA ALA A 219 -22.99 6.86 2.98
C ALA A 219 -22.75 6.37 1.55
N ASP A 220 -22.85 5.06 1.31
CA ASP A 220 -22.62 4.42 0.01
C ASP A 220 -23.50 5.00 -1.12
N SER A 221 -24.73 5.40 -0.78
CA SER A 221 -25.68 6.05 -1.70
C SER A 221 -25.40 7.53 -1.96
N SER A 222 -24.37 8.11 -1.34
CA SER A 222 -24.03 9.52 -1.52
C SER A 222 -23.52 9.80 -2.92
N PHE A 223 -24.11 10.79 -3.58
CA PHE A 223 -23.62 11.29 -4.86
C PHE A 223 -22.35 12.11 -4.73
N ALA A 224 -22.16 12.79 -3.59
CA ALA A 224 -20.96 13.58 -3.34
C ALA A 224 -19.74 12.66 -3.20
N GLY A 225 -18.70 12.89 -4.01
CA GLY A 225 -17.46 12.11 -4.02
C GLY A 225 -17.51 10.85 -4.90
N MET A 226 -18.61 10.08 -4.83
CA MET A 226 -18.68 8.74 -5.44
C MET A 226 -19.90 8.46 -6.33
N GLN A 227 -20.76 9.45 -6.59
CA GLN A 227 -21.89 9.32 -7.53
C GLN A 227 -22.83 8.12 -7.22
N GLY A 228 -22.95 7.73 -5.95
CA GLY A 228 -23.76 6.57 -5.53
C GLY A 228 -23.15 5.21 -5.88
N LEU A 229 -21.86 5.17 -6.21
CA LEU A 229 -21.11 3.95 -6.55
C LEU A 229 -20.38 3.33 -5.34
N GLY A 230 -20.72 3.75 -4.12
CA GLY A 230 -20.16 3.17 -2.91
C GLY A 230 -20.74 1.78 -2.62
N ALA A 231 -19.92 0.92 -2.04
CA ALA A 231 -20.34 -0.39 -1.51
C ALA A 231 -19.51 -0.78 -0.27
N PHE A 232 -19.09 0.22 0.52
CA PHE A 232 -18.18 0.01 1.63
C PHE A 232 -18.85 -0.63 2.84
N ASP A 233 -20.17 -0.53 3.01
CA ASP A 233 -20.87 -1.26 4.08
C ASP A 233 -20.59 -2.76 3.96
N ARG A 234 -20.80 -3.32 2.77
CA ARG A 234 -20.52 -4.74 2.47
C ARG A 234 -19.05 -5.09 2.60
N GLU A 235 -18.15 -4.17 2.27
CA GLU A 235 -16.72 -4.40 2.44
C GLU A 235 -16.33 -4.41 3.93
N ARG A 236 -16.86 -3.51 4.73
CA ARG A 236 -16.63 -3.47 6.19
C ARG A 236 -17.15 -4.74 6.88
N GLU A 237 -18.26 -5.29 6.44
CA GLU A 237 -18.80 -6.58 6.89
C GLU A 237 -17.83 -7.73 6.59
N ARG A 238 -17.38 -7.88 5.32
CA ARG A 238 -16.37 -8.90 4.96
C ARG A 238 -15.06 -8.73 5.73
N GLN A 239 -14.64 -7.49 5.95
CA GLN A 239 -13.46 -7.18 6.75
C GLN A 239 -13.64 -7.55 8.23
N ALA A 240 -14.86 -7.53 8.76
CA ALA A 240 -15.14 -7.93 10.14
C ALA A 240 -14.95 -9.44 10.33
N ASP A 241 -15.45 -10.24 9.38
CA ASP A 241 -15.22 -11.70 9.36
C ASP A 241 -13.72 -12.00 9.25
N TRP A 242 -13.04 -11.35 8.30
CA TRP A 242 -11.59 -11.48 8.14
C TRP A 242 -10.80 -11.06 9.39
N LEU A 243 -11.19 -9.97 10.06
CA LEU A 243 -10.54 -9.50 11.27
C LEU A 243 -10.69 -10.50 12.42
N ALA A 244 -11.84 -11.17 12.54
CA ALA A 244 -12.04 -12.22 13.53
C ALA A 244 -11.07 -13.38 13.32
N ASP A 245 -10.89 -13.82 12.07
CA ASP A 245 -9.94 -14.89 11.73
C ASP A 245 -8.49 -14.46 11.97
N VAL A 246 -8.11 -13.26 11.53
CA VAL A 246 -6.73 -12.76 11.64
C VAL A 246 -6.34 -12.48 13.09
N ALA A 247 -7.27 -12.04 13.94
CA ALA A 247 -6.99 -11.80 15.35
C ALA A 247 -6.51 -13.05 16.10
N ASP A 248 -6.93 -14.25 15.67
CA ASP A 248 -6.58 -15.53 16.30
C ASP A 248 -5.29 -16.16 15.73
N THR A 249 -4.73 -15.59 14.65
CA THR A 249 -3.46 -16.03 14.06
C THR A 249 -2.27 -15.79 14.99
N PRO A 250 -1.24 -16.65 14.99
CA PRO A 250 -0.02 -16.43 15.80
C PRO A 250 0.64 -15.07 15.57
N GLU A 251 0.57 -14.56 14.34
CA GLU A 251 1.10 -13.25 13.94
C GLU A 251 0.49 -12.11 14.76
N VAL A 252 -0.80 -12.17 15.06
CA VAL A 252 -1.50 -11.13 15.85
C VAL A 252 -1.61 -11.53 17.32
N ARG A 253 -2.15 -12.71 17.60
CA ARG A 253 -2.42 -13.19 18.97
C ARG A 253 -1.18 -13.16 19.85
N ASP A 254 -0.04 -13.63 19.34
CA ASP A 254 1.18 -13.79 20.11
C ASP A 254 2.08 -12.53 20.06
N ALA A 255 1.65 -11.44 19.42
CA ALA A 255 2.38 -10.19 19.38
C ALA A 255 2.17 -9.38 20.68
N PRO A 256 3.26 -8.93 21.33
CA PRO A 256 3.18 -8.08 22.53
C PRO A 256 2.41 -6.78 22.32
N PHE A 257 2.55 -6.13 21.16
CA PHE A 257 1.83 -4.92 20.78
C PHE A 257 1.02 -5.17 19.51
N LYS A 258 -0.26 -4.82 19.53
CA LYS A 258 -1.19 -4.99 18.41
C LYS A 258 -1.81 -3.64 18.05
N ILE A 259 -1.59 -3.19 16.82
CA ILE A 259 -2.08 -1.91 16.33
C ILE A 259 -3.00 -2.12 15.12
N LEU A 260 -4.18 -1.51 15.18
CA LEU A 260 -5.05 -1.36 14.02
C LEU A 260 -4.74 -0.05 13.30
N LEU A 261 -4.62 -0.11 11.99
CA LEU A 261 -4.47 1.04 11.11
C LEU A 261 -5.75 1.18 10.27
N CYS A 262 -6.42 2.33 10.38
CA CYS A 262 -7.57 2.65 9.54
C CYS A 262 -7.63 4.15 9.33
N HIS A 263 -8.03 4.62 8.14
CA HIS A 263 -7.93 6.05 7.87
C HIS A 263 -8.96 6.88 8.64
N ILE A 264 -10.25 6.52 8.56
CA ILE A 264 -11.32 7.23 9.28
C ILE A 264 -11.37 6.74 10.74
N PRO A 265 -11.34 7.63 11.75
CA PRO A 265 -11.39 7.23 13.15
C PRO A 265 -12.66 6.44 13.52
N LEU A 266 -12.53 5.36 14.30
CA LEU A 266 -13.66 4.59 14.84
C LEU A 266 -14.30 5.23 16.09
N ARG A 267 -13.55 6.10 16.77
CA ARG A 267 -14.00 6.92 17.90
C ARG A 267 -13.46 8.33 17.70
N LEU A 268 -14.33 9.33 17.84
CA LEU A 268 -13.96 10.75 17.79
C LEU A 268 -13.78 11.29 19.22
N ARG A 269 -12.94 12.34 19.37
CA ARG A 269 -12.68 12.99 20.67
C ARG A 269 -13.93 13.67 21.23
N ASP A 270 -14.75 14.24 20.36
CA ASP A 270 -16.08 14.74 20.70
C ASP A 270 -17.12 13.68 20.33
N THR A 271 -18.13 13.52 21.21
CA THR A 271 -19.00 12.34 21.36
C THR A 271 -19.86 11.96 20.14
N ASP A 272 -19.78 12.69 19.04
CA ASP A 272 -20.47 12.37 17.81
C ASP A 272 -19.52 11.68 16.84
N ARG A 273 -19.78 10.39 16.58
CA ARG A 273 -19.25 9.68 15.40
C ARG A 273 -19.85 10.35 14.16
N LYS A 274 -19.22 11.45 13.73
CA LYS A 274 -19.65 12.38 12.67
C LYS A 274 -19.94 11.67 11.35
N TRP A 275 -19.19 10.61 11.03
CA TRP A 275 -19.27 9.89 9.77
C TRP A 275 -20.02 8.56 9.91
N PRO A 276 -20.96 8.24 9.00
CA PRO A 276 -21.64 6.94 8.98
C PRO A 276 -20.67 5.74 8.96
N SER A 277 -19.58 5.83 8.18
CA SER A 277 -18.56 4.77 8.09
C SER A 277 -17.86 4.52 9.43
N SER A 278 -17.51 5.58 10.16
CA SER A 278 -16.97 5.49 11.52
C SER A 278 -17.91 4.70 12.45
N ARG A 279 -19.22 5.00 12.42
CA ARG A 279 -20.22 4.27 13.22
C ARG A 279 -20.30 2.80 12.87
N HIS A 280 -20.41 2.50 11.58
CA HIS A 280 -20.61 1.14 11.10
C HIS A 280 -19.36 0.28 11.31
N ALA A 281 -18.18 0.78 10.93
CA ALA A 281 -16.91 0.11 11.17
C ALA A 281 -16.69 -0.15 12.67
N ALA A 282 -16.96 0.85 13.53
CA ALA A 282 -16.79 0.67 14.96
C ALA A 282 -17.77 -0.37 15.56
N SER A 283 -19.01 -0.48 15.09
CA SER A 283 -19.93 -1.52 15.55
C SER A 283 -19.50 -2.92 15.15
N LEU A 284 -18.84 -3.07 13.99
CA LEU A 284 -18.39 -4.35 13.46
C LEU A 284 -17.04 -4.78 14.06
N TRP A 285 -16.10 -3.86 14.20
CA TRP A 285 -14.70 -4.22 14.45
C TRP A 285 -14.30 -4.08 15.93
N MET A 286 -14.81 -3.08 16.66
CA MET A 286 -14.39 -2.82 18.04
C MET A 286 -14.56 -4.03 18.98
N PRO A 287 -15.65 -4.83 18.92
CA PRO A 287 -15.78 -5.99 19.79
C PRO A 287 -14.64 -7.00 19.61
N THR A 288 -14.22 -7.25 18.36
CA THR A 288 -13.09 -8.15 18.05
C THR A 288 -11.78 -7.55 18.53
N LEU A 289 -11.55 -6.26 18.29
CA LEU A 289 -10.33 -5.56 18.70
C LEU A 289 -10.16 -5.56 20.23
N GLU A 290 -11.23 -5.30 20.96
CA GLU A 290 -11.27 -5.30 22.42
C GLU A 290 -11.02 -6.72 22.96
N LYS A 291 -11.67 -7.74 22.39
CA LYS A 291 -11.48 -9.15 22.77
C LYS A 291 -10.04 -9.64 22.50
N ALA A 292 -9.46 -9.25 21.37
CA ALA A 292 -8.11 -9.67 20.96
C ALA A 292 -6.99 -8.85 21.62
N GLY A 293 -7.34 -7.83 22.41
CA GLY A 293 -6.38 -7.00 23.13
C GLY A 293 -5.51 -6.15 22.20
N PHE A 294 -6.15 -5.43 21.26
CA PHE A 294 -5.48 -4.38 20.49
C PHE A 294 -5.16 -3.17 21.37
N ASP A 295 -3.92 -2.70 21.32
CA ASP A 295 -3.40 -1.64 22.20
C ASP A 295 -3.67 -0.24 21.66
N LEU A 296 -3.65 -0.09 20.32
CA LEU A 296 -3.77 1.20 19.66
C LEU A 296 -4.52 1.09 18.34
N LEU A 297 -5.31 2.12 18.06
CA LEU A 297 -5.87 2.40 16.74
C LEU A 297 -5.27 3.71 16.24
N VAL A 298 -4.68 3.69 15.05
CA VAL A 298 -4.11 4.88 14.40
C VAL A 298 -4.99 5.27 13.22
N SER A 299 -5.40 6.54 13.20
CA SER A 299 -6.26 7.14 12.16
C SER A 299 -5.79 8.54 11.77
N GLY A 300 -6.27 9.02 10.62
CA GLY A 300 -6.04 10.35 10.07
C GLY A 300 -7.36 11.11 9.92
N HIS A 301 -7.62 11.65 8.73
CA HIS A 301 -8.89 12.23 8.26
C HIS A 301 -9.33 13.55 8.92
N THR A 302 -9.06 13.74 10.22
CA THR A 302 -9.65 14.87 10.96
C THR A 302 -8.92 16.19 10.76
N HIS A 303 -7.65 16.16 10.36
CA HIS A 303 -6.77 17.33 10.17
C HIS A 303 -6.62 18.23 11.41
N ASP A 304 -6.67 17.64 12.61
CA ASP A 304 -6.53 18.34 13.90
C ASP A 304 -5.10 18.26 14.49
#